data_AF-A0A1R4B0I1-F1
#
_entry.id   AF-A0A1R4B0I1-F1
#
_cell.length_a   1.000
_cell.length_b   1.000
_cell.length_c   1.000
_cell.angle_alpha   90.00
_cell.angle_beta   90.00
_cell.angle_gamma   90.00
#
_symmetry.space_group_name_H-M   'P 1'
#
loop_
_entity.id
_entity.type
_entity.pdbx_description
1 polymer ?
#
loop_
_entity_poly.entity_id
_entity_poly.type
_entity_poly.pdbx_seq_one_letter_code
_entity_poly.pdbx_strand_id
1 'polypeptide(L)' 'MSRTIQALKLITEELEDQGKRIDKLERKVRNLEIRDKVRVQRKKQVDVAKEYNLSPSSISEISKHTH' A
#
# COMPACT_ATOMS: atom_id res chain seq x y z
N MET A 1 -2.84 -39.77 4.16
CA MET A 1 -3.33 -38.38 3.99
C MET A 1 -3.73 -38.21 2.53
N SER A 2 -4.96 -37.74 2.24
CA SER A 2 -5.50 -37.70 0.86
C SER A 2 -4.79 -36.65 0.00
N ARG A 3 -4.46 -36.98 -1.26
CA ARG A 3 -3.84 -36.06 -2.24
C ARG A 3 -4.64 -34.75 -2.39
N THR A 4 -5.96 -34.83 -2.27
CA THR A 4 -6.86 -33.67 -2.31
C THR A 4 -6.62 -32.72 -1.13
N ILE A 5 -6.38 -33.23 0.08
CA ILE A 5 -6.12 -32.41 1.26
C ILE A 5 -4.79 -31.67 1.13
N GLN A 6 -3.77 -32.30 0.54
CA GLN A 6 -2.48 -31.66 0.29
C GLN A 6 -2.58 -30.56 -0.78
N ALA A 7 -3.35 -30.79 -1.85
CA ALA A 7 -3.61 -29.78 -2.87
C ALA A 7 -4.35 -28.57 -2.30
N LEU A 8 -5.36 -28.79 -1.44
CA LEU A 8 -6.09 -27.70 -0.79
C LEU A 8 -5.19 -26.84 0.11
N LYS A 9 -4.26 -27.46 0.87
CA LYS A 9 -3.31 -26.70 1.70
C LYS A 9 -2.42 -25.77 0.87
N LEU A 10 -1.86 -26.28 -0.23
CA LEU A 10 -1.00 -25.48 -1.12
C LEU A 10 -1.75 -24.29 -1.74
N ILE A 11 -3.03 -24.49 -2.11
CA ILE A 11 -3.87 -23.41 -2.63
C ILE A 11 -4.11 -22.35 -1.55
N THR A 12 -4.40 -22.76 -0.31
CA THR A 12 -4.61 -21.82 0.80
C THR A 12 -3.36 -20.98 1.07
N GLU A 13 -2.18 -21.61 1.10
CA GLU A 13 -0.90 -20.91 1.31
C GLU A 13 -0.63 -19.88 0.20
N GLU A 14 -0.83 -20.25 -1.06
CA GLU A 14 -0.65 -19.32 -2.20
C GLU A 14 -1.64 -18.15 -2.13
N LEU A 15 -2.91 -18.40 -1.77
CA LEU A 15 -3.90 -17.34 -1.63
C LEU A 15 -3.56 -16.36 -0.50
N GLU A 16 -3.07 -16.85 0.63
CA GLU A 16 -2.60 -15.99 1.73
C GLU A 16 -1.43 -15.11 1.30
N ASP A 17 -0.48 -15.68 0.56
CA ASP A 17 0.68 -14.94 0.07
C ASP A 17 0.31 -13.92 -1.01
N GLN A 18 -0.63 -14.25 -1.89
CA GLN A 18 -1.21 -13.30 -2.83
C GLN A 18 -1.93 -12.16 -2.11
N GLY A 19 -2.69 -12.44 -1.05
CA GLY A 19 -3.32 -11.41 -0.22
C GLY A 19 -2.32 -10.43 0.36
N LYS A 20 -1.23 -10.91 0.97
CA LYS A 20 -0.13 -10.06 1.49
C LYS A 20 0.52 -9.22 0.38
N ARG A 21 0.66 -9.77 -0.83
CA ARG A 21 1.21 -9.05 -1.98
C ARG A 21 0.29 -7.92 -2.45
N ILE A 22 -1.02 -8.17 -2.49
CA ILE A 22 -2.03 -7.17 -2.82
C ILE A 22 -1.98 -6.02 -1.80
N ASP A 23 -2.02 -6.31 -0.50
CA ASP A 23 -1.93 -5.29 0.56
C ASP A 23 -0.69 -4.40 0.41
N LYS A 24 0.45 -5.01 0.06
CA LYS A 24 1.71 -4.27 -0.17
C LYS A 24 1.63 -3.38 -1.41
N LEU A 25 1.00 -3.85 -2.48
CA LEU A 25 0.81 -3.08 -3.70
C LEU A 25 -0.16 -1.91 -3.48
N GLU A 26 -1.27 -2.13 -2.78
CA GLU A 26 -2.22 -1.07 -2.44
C GLU A 26 -1.57 0.04 -1.61
N ARG A 27 -0.75 -0.30 -0.61
CA ARG A 27 0.05 0.68 0.15
C ARG A 27 1.02 1.45 -0.73
N LYS A 28 1.66 0.79 -1.70
CA LYS A 28 2.58 1.44 -2.66
C LYS A 28 1.83 2.41 -3.57
N VAL A 29 0.69 2.01 -4.11
CA VAL A 29 -0.17 2.86 -4.95
C VAL A 29 -0.62 4.08 -4.15
N ARG A 30 -1.15 3.90 -2.93
CA ARG A 30 -1.53 5.00 -2.04
C ARG A 30 -0.38 5.98 -1.80
N ASN A 31 0.83 5.49 -1.57
CA ASN A 31 2.01 6.35 -1.36
C ASN A 31 2.44 7.09 -2.65
N LEU A 32 2.27 6.47 -3.82
CA LEU A 32 2.52 7.13 -5.11
C LEU A 32 1.52 8.26 -5.35
N GLU A 33 0.23 8.05 -5.08
CA GLU A 33 -0.79 9.09 -5.19
C GLU A 33 -0.53 10.27 -4.26
N ILE A 34 -0.16 10.01 -3.00
CA ILE A 34 0.23 11.06 -2.05
C ILE A 34 1.43 11.84 -2.60
N ARG A 35 2.45 11.15 -3.13
CA ARG A 35 3.63 11.78 -3.74
C ARG A 35 3.24 12.65 -4.93
N ASP A 36 2.39 12.17 -5.83
CA ASP A 36 1.92 12.92 -7.00
C ASP A 36 1.19 14.21 -6.57
N LYS A 37 0.25 14.10 -5.63
CA LYS A 37 -0.50 15.26 -5.11
C LYS A 37 0.42 16.33 -4.51
N VAL A 38 1.44 15.92 -3.74
CA VAL A 38 2.36 16.88 -3.09
C VAL A 38 3.40 17.43 -4.06
N ARG A 39 4.02 16.58 -4.89
CA ARG A 39 5.18 16.97 -5.72
C ARG A 39 4.78 17.50 -7.08
N VAL A 40 3.83 16.86 -7.74
CA VAL A 40 3.41 17.17 -9.11
C VAL A 40 2.31 18.21 -9.08
N GLN A 41 1.22 17.93 -8.36
CA GLN A 41 0.08 18.85 -8.25
C GLN A 41 0.33 20.01 -7.26
N ARG A 42 1.46 20.00 -6.54
CA ARG A 42 1.87 21.05 -5.58
C ARG A 42 0.83 21.34 -4.49
N LYS A 43 -0.01 20.36 -4.11
CA LYS A 43 -0.97 20.51 -3.00
C LYS A 43 -0.22 20.68 -1.68
N LYS A 44 -0.80 21.49 -0.78
CA LYS A 44 -0.25 21.67 0.57
C LYS A 44 -0.32 20.34 1.33
N GLN A 45 0.76 19.99 2.02
CA GLN A 45 0.85 18.74 2.79
C GLN A 45 -0.27 18.59 3.83
N VAL A 46 -0.72 19.71 4.42
CA VAL A 46 -1.82 19.73 5.41
C VAL A 46 -3.16 19.31 4.79
N ASP A 47 -3.41 19.69 3.53
CA ASP A 47 -4.66 19.34 2.85
C ASP A 47 -4.66 17.87 2.43
N VAL A 48 -3.51 17.38 1.93
CA VAL A 48 -3.32 15.96 1.62
C VAL A 48 -3.39 15.11 2.90
N ALA A 49 -2.87 15.60 4.03
CA ALA A 49 -2.95 14.93 5.32
C ALA A 49 -4.41 14.71 5.76
N LYS A 50 -5.27 15.72 5.60
CA LYS A 50 -6.72 15.59 5.85
C LYS A 50 -7.38 14.59 4.93
N GLU A 51 -7.08 14.64 3.62
CA GLU A 51 -7.67 13.74 2.61
C GLU A 51 -7.37 12.26 2.90
N TYR A 52 -6.16 11.95 3.34
CA TYR A 52 -5.73 10.58 3.62
C TYR A 52 -5.86 10.17 5.09
N ASN A 53 -6.40 11.03 5.96
CA ASN A 53 -6.46 10.84 7.41
C ASN A 53 -5.10 10.45 8.01
N LEU A 54 -4.06 11.19 7.65
CA LEU A 54 -2.69 11.01 8.12
C LEU A 54 -2.20 12.31 8.79
N SER A 55 -1.10 12.23 9.53
CA SER A 55 -0.43 13.43 10.02
C SER A 55 0.36 14.13 8.89
N PRO A 56 0.55 15.46 8.96
CA PRO A 56 1.42 16.16 8.03
C PRO A 56 2.86 15.63 8.01
N SER A 57 3.37 15.11 9.13
CA SER A 57 4.69 14.48 9.20
C SER A 57 4.76 13.22 8.35
N SER A 58 3.76 12.34 8.43
CA SER A 58 3.69 11.14 7.58
C SER A 58 3.58 11.49 6.10
N ILE A 59 2.80 12.51 5.73
CA ILE A 59 2.77 13.01 4.35
C ILE A 59 4.15 13.52 3.94
N SER A 60 4.86 14.24 4.82
CA SER A 60 6.22 14.72 4.55
C SER A 60 7.19 13.56 4.28
N GLU A 61 7.16 12.52 5.10
CA GLU A 61 7.97 11.31 4.93
C GLU A 61 7.68 10.59 3.61
N ILE A 62 6.40 10.31 3.33
CA ILE A 62 5.96 9.68 2.08
C ILE A 62 6.36 10.55 0.88
N SER A 63 6.17 11.87 0.99
CA SER A 63 6.52 12.81 -0.06
C SER A 63 8.02 12.95 -0.25
N LYS A 64 8.89 12.53 0.67
CA LYS A 64 10.35 12.61 0.53
C LYS A 64 10.96 11.30 0.03
N HIS A 65 10.32 10.16 0.30
CA HIS A 65 10.79 8.86 -0.15
C HIS A 65 10.83 8.74 -1.67
N THR A 66 12.02 8.49 -2.23
CA THR A 66 12.27 8.23 -3.66
C THR A 66 12.89 6.85 -3.83
N HIS A 67 12.13 5.79 -3.52
CA HIS A 67 12.44 4.42 -3.90
C HIS A 67 11.13 3.63 -4.07
#